data_AF-A0A6A6CKE4-F1
#
_entry.id   AF-A0A6A6CKE4-F1
#
_cell.length_a   1.000
_cell.length_b   1.000
_cell.length_c   1.000
_cell.angle_alpha   90.00
_cell.angle_beta   90.00
_cell.angle_gamma   90.00
#
_symmetry.space_group_name_H-M   'P 1'
#
loop_
_entity.id
_entity.type
_entity.pdbx_description
1 polymer ?
#
loop_
_entity_poly.entity_id
_entity_poly.type
_entity_poly.pdbx_seq_one_letter_code
_entity_poly.pdbx_strand_id
1 'polypeptide(L)'
;MTTPNPKDLVKTSYDSIAPAYFNFITKLPSPKLLWVDKLLDNLTSTSNVLELGCGNGMSGTLPLAEKVRRVVANDISTAQIEIAKGKLAGRGNVEFLEGDMTGLQFEEGSFDAIMALHSIFHLPREEQPVMLGLVYK
;
A
#
# COMPACT_ATOMS: atom_id res chain seq x y z
N MET A 1 16.27 -5.13 -28.86
CA MET A 1 15.25 -5.52 -27.86
C MET A 1 15.23 -4.43 -26.80
N THR A 2 14.09 -3.80 -26.56
CA THR A 2 13.94 -2.79 -25.51
C THR A 2 13.97 -3.46 -24.15
N THR A 3 14.70 -2.87 -23.19
CA THR A 3 14.68 -3.33 -21.80
C THR A 3 13.25 -3.23 -21.27
N PRO A 4 12.68 -4.31 -20.68
CA PRO A 4 11.35 -4.24 -20.09
C PRO A 4 11.32 -3.21 -18.96
N ASN A 5 10.22 -2.46 -18.86
CA ASN A 5 10.01 -1.48 -17.79
C ASN A 5 10.08 -2.22 -16.43
N PRO A 6 10.95 -1.81 -15.50
CA PRO A 6 11.07 -2.44 -14.19
C PRO A 6 9.74 -2.53 -13.42
N LYS A 7 8.85 -1.53 -13.59
CA LYS A 7 7.55 -1.50 -12.93
C LYS A 7 6.59 -2.56 -13.48
N ASP A 8 6.64 -2.85 -14.77
CA ASP A 8 5.86 -3.94 -15.37
C ASP A 8 6.33 -5.30 -14.85
N LEU A 9 7.65 -5.46 -14.64
CA LEU A 9 8.21 -6.68 -14.04
C LEU A 9 7.73 -6.86 -12.60
N VAL A 10 7.73 -5.80 -11.79
CA VAL A 10 7.19 -5.83 -10.42
C VAL A 10 5.72 -6.24 -10.43
N LYS A 11 4.90 -5.56 -11.24
CA LYS A 11 3.47 -5.86 -11.36
C LYS A 11 3.21 -7.31 -11.74
N THR A 12 3.79 -7.76 -12.84
CA THR A 12 3.58 -9.11 -13.36
C THR A 12 4.08 -10.19 -12.40
N SER A 13 5.20 -9.94 -11.70
CA SER A 13 5.71 -10.85 -10.67
C SER A 13 4.73 -11.01 -9.52
N TYR A 14 4.27 -9.90 -8.91
CA TYR A 14 3.31 -9.96 -7.81
C TYR A 14 1.95 -10.50 -8.24
N ASP A 15 1.48 -10.17 -9.45
CA ASP A 15 0.25 -10.74 -10.01
C ASP A 15 0.33 -12.27 -10.09
N SER A 16 1.47 -12.80 -10.54
CA SER A 16 1.66 -14.25 -10.72
C SER A 16 1.74 -15.04 -9.40
N ILE A 17 2.17 -14.41 -8.31
CA ILE A 17 2.36 -15.07 -7.01
C ILE A 17 1.33 -14.68 -5.95
N ALA A 18 0.36 -13.80 -6.25
CA ALA A 18 -0.49 -13.18 -5.23
C ALA A 18 -1.15 -14.15 -4.24
N PRO A 19 -1.75 -15.28 -4.66
CA PRO A 19 -2.33 -16.25 -3.73
C PRO A 19 -1.29 -16.95 -2.85
N ALA A 20 -0.14 -17.32 -3.43
CA ALA A 20 0.95 -17.96 -2.71
C ALA A 20 1.61 -17.00 -1.70
N TYR A 21 1.83 -15.75 -2.12
CA TYR A 21 2.36 -14.69 -1.28
C TYR A 21 1.44 -14.40 -0.10
N PHE A 22 0.12 -14.27 -0.33
CA PHE A 22 -0.87 -14.14 0.75
C PHE A 22 -0.74 -15.25 1.80
N ASN A 23 -0.71 -16.52 1.36
CA ASN A 23 -0.59 -17.66 2.25
C ASN A 23 0.74 -17.69 3.02
N PHE A 24 1.81 -17.18 2.42
CA PHE A 24 3.13 -17.10 3.04
C PHE A 24 3.17 -15.99 4.10
N ILE A 25 2.78 -14.76 3.75
CA ILE A 25 2.92 -13.62 4.65
C ILE A 25 1.98 -13.67 5.86
N THR A 26 0.83 -14.33 5.73
CA THR A 26 -0.16 -14.44 6.82
C THR A 26 0.23 -15.48 7.87
N LYS A 27 1.23 -16.32 7.59
CA LYS A 27 1.67 -17.40 8.50
C LYS A 27 2.95 -17.07 9.27
N LEU A 28 3.64 -15.99 8.91
CA LEU A 28 4.91 -15.63 9.50
C LEU A 28 4.78 -14.34 10.32
N PRO A 29 5.39 -14.28 11.52
CA PRO A 29 5.52 -13.02 12.22
C PRO A 29 6.36 -12.07 11.36
N SER A 30 5.85 -10.85 11.17
CA SER A 30 6.51 -9.85 10.34
C SER A 30 6.98 -8.68 11.21
N PRO A 31 8.28 -8.32 11.17
CA PRO A 31 8.78 -7.08 11.78
C PRO A 31 8.03 -5.83 11.31
N LYS A 32 7.36 -5.89 10.15
CA LYS A 32 6.48 -4.84 9.64
C LYS A 32 5.42 -4.41 10.64
N LEU A 33 4.85 -5.36 11.39
CA LEU A 33 3.75 -5.09 12.31
C LEU A 33 4.16 -4.11 13.42
N LEU A 34 5.41 -4.15 13.89
CA LEU A 34 5.94 -3.19 14.86
C LEU A 34 5.89 -1.74 14.34
N TRP A 35 6.08 -1.53 13.04
CA TRP A 35 5.99 -0.21 12.43
C TRP A 35 4.56 0.23 12.20
N VAL A 36 3.66 -0.72 11.92
CA VAL A 36 2.21 -0.46 11.86
C VAL A 36 1.72 0.00 13.23
N ASP A 37 2.06 -0.72 14.30
CA ASP A 37 1.67 -0.36 15.67
C ASP A 37 2.19 1.04 16.06
N LYS A 38 3.47 1.32 15.80
CA LYS A 38 4.06 2.66 16.03
C LYS A 38 3.32 3.77 15.29
N LEU A 39 2.90 3.52 14.05
CA LEU A 39 2.12 4.50 13.30
C LEU A 39 0.74 4.68 13.94
N LEU A 40 0.06 3.58 14.25
CA LEU A 40 -1.27 3.59 14.86
C LEU A 40 -1.30 4.37 16.18
N ASP A 41 -0.24 4.33 17.00
CA ASP A 41 -0.14 5.10 18.24
C ASP A 41 -0.26 6.62 18.05
N ASN A 42 0.00 7.12 16.84
CA ASN A 42 -0.08 8.53 16.49
C ASN A 42 -1.38 8.90 15.73
N LEU A 43 -2.26 7.93 15.49
CA LEU A 43 -3.48 8.11 14.70
C LEU A 43 -4.74 8.10 15.56
N THR A 44 -5.76 8.81 15.09
CA THR A 44 -7.08 8.88 15.73
C THR A 44 -8.17 8.40 14.80
N SER A 45 -9.39 8.25 15.32
CA SER A 45 -10.58 7.90 14.53
C SER A 45 -10.98 8.93 13.49
N THR A 46 -10.37 10.13 13.50
CA THR A 46 -10.59 11.18 12.50
C THR A 46 -9.51 11.23 11.43
N SER A 47 -8.42 10.46 11.58
CA SER A 47 -7.29 10.48 10.66
C SER A 47 -7.64 9.91 9.28
N ASN A 48 -7.01 10.44 8.24
CA ASN A 48 -6.99 9.87 6.88
C ASN A 48 -5.57 9.39 6.57
N VAL A 49 -5.45 8.18 6.05
CA VAL A 49 -4.15 7.55 5.80
C VAL A 49 -4.04 7.11 4.35
N LEU A 50 -2.88 7.37 3.75
CA LEU A 50 -2.48 6.79 2.46
C LEU A 50 -1.51 5.63 2.72
N GLU A 51 -1.83 4.44 2.21
CA GLU A 51 -0.93 3.29 2.20
C GLU A 51 -0.42 3.04 0.78
N LEU A 52 0.91 3.03 0.60
CA LEU A 52 1.60 2.80 -0.66
C LEU A 52 2.19 1.39 -0.70
N GLY A 53 1.71 0.55 -1.62
CA GLY A 53 2.04 -0.87 -1.70
C GLY A 53 1.29 -1.69 -0.65
N CYS A 54 -0.05 -1.61 -0.63
CA CYS A 54 -0.89 -2.24 0.37
C CYS A 54 -0.93 -3.78 0.27
N GLY A 55 -0.54 -4.35 -0.88
CA GLY A 55 -0.67 -5.77 -1.17
C GLY A 55 -2.10 -6.26 -0.97
N ASN A 56 -2.25 -7.43 -0.35
CA ASN A 56 -3.55 -8.02 -0.01
C ASN A 56 -4.27 -7.35 1.18
N GLY A 57 -3.73 -6.26 1.72
CA GLY A 57 -4.38 -5.43 2.74
C GLY A 57 -4.44 -5.99 4.16
N MET A 58 -4.06 -7.24 4.41
CA MET A 58 -4.26 -7.86 5.72
C MET A 58 -3.37 -7.31 6.83
N SER A 59 -2.11 -6.96 6.51
CA SER A 59 -1.12 -6.59 7.53
C SER A 59 -0.96 -5.07 7.71
N GLY A 60 -1.61 -4.24 6.88
CA GLY A 60 -1.48 -2.79 6.93
C GLY A 60 -2.84 -2.12 6.81
N THR A 61 -3.52 -2.31 5.68
CA THR A 61 -4.84 -1.70 5.42
C THR A 61 -5.88 -2.09 6.46
N LEU A 62 -5.96 -3.37 6.84
CA LEU A 62 -6.92 -3.87 7.83
C LEU A 62 -6.79 -3.16 9.20
N PRO A 63 -5.62 -3.18 9.87
CA PRO A 63 -5.49 -2.50 11.17
C PRO A 63 -5.65 -0.98 11.06
N LEU A 64 -5.25 -0.36 9.94
CA LEU A 64 -5.55 1.06 9.68
C LEU A 64 -7.07 1.29 9.64
N ALA A 65 -7.79 0.49 8.85
CA ALA A 65 -9.24 0.61 8.66
C ALA A 65 -10.04 0.37 9.94
N GLU A 66 -9.48 -0.29 10.94
CA GLU A 66 -10.09 -0.44 12.27
C GLU A 66 -9.92 0.78 13.17
N LYS A 67 -8.91 1.62 12.91
CA LYS A 67 -8.56 2.74 13.77
C LYS A 67 -8.96 4.11 13.22
N VAL A 68 -8.94 4.31 11.90
CA VAL A 68 -8.99 5.64 11.27
C VAL A 68 -10.26 5.89 10.45
N ARG A 69 -10.51 7.17 10.12
CA ARG A 69 -11.70 7.61 9.36
C ARG A 69 -11.71 7.09 7.94
N ARG A 70 -10.56 7.16 7.25
CA ARG A 70 -10.43 6.80 5.83
C ARG A 70 -9.04 6.25 5.55
N VAL A 71 -8.99 5.18 4.75
CA VAL A 71 -7.75 4.63 4.19
C VAL A 71 -7.85 4.67 2.67
N VAL A 72 -6.84 5.25 2.02
CA VAL A 72 -6.60 5.08 0.59
C VAL A 72 -5.43 4.11 0.45
N ALA A 73 -5.66 2.95 -0.14
CA ALA A 73 -4.71 1.86 -0.23
C ALA A 73 -4.33 1.60 -1.69
N ASN A 74 -3.10 1.92 -2.05
CA ASN A 74 -2.58 1.76 -3.41
C ASN A 74 -1.67 0.54 -3.53
N ASP A 75 -1.78 -0.17 -4.65
CA ASP A 75 -0.79 -1.18 -5.06
C ASP A 75 -0.75 -1.29 -6.59
N ILE A 76 0.43 -1.57 -7.14
CA ILE A 76 0.61 -1.73 -8.58
C ILE A 76 0.04 -3.08 -9.09
N SER A 77 -0.03 -4.09 -8.22
CA SER A 77 -0.53 -5.42 -8.55
C SER A 77 -2.05 -5.48 -8.50
N THR A 78 -2.65 -5.72 -9.67
CA THR A 78 -4.09 -5.91 -9.80
C THR A 78 -4.55 -7.12 -8.97
N ALA A 79 -3.80 -8.22 -8.99
CA ALA A 79 -4.19 -9.42 -8.26
C ALA A 79 -4.16 -9.21 -6.73
N GLN A 80 -3.20 -8.43 -6.21
CA GLN A 80 -3.16 -8.06 -4.79
C GLN A 80 -4.37 -7.21 -4.40
N ILE A 81 -4.70 -6.19 -5.20
CA ILE A 81 -5.87 -5.33 -4.96
C ILE A 81 -7.16 -6.15 -4.95
N GLU A 82 -7.36 -7.06 -5.91
CA GLU A 82 -8.58 -7.88 -5.95
C GLU A 82 -8.70 -8.80 -4.73
N ILE A 83 -7.59 -9.36 -4.25
CA ILE A 83 -7.57 -10.10 -2.98
C ILE A 83 -7.93 -9.17 -1.81
N ALA A 84 -7.34 -7.98 -1.74
CA ALA A 84 -7.58 -7.02 -0.67
C ALA A 84 -9.05 -6.58 -0.62
N LYS A 85 -9.63 -6.21 -1.77
CA LYS A 85 -11.05 -5.88 -1.91
C LYS A 85 -11.95 -7.01 -1.41
N GLY A 86 -11.65 -8.26 -1.78
CA GLY A 86 -12.41 -9.43 -1.34
C GLY A 86 -12.31 -9.67 0.17
N LYS A 87 -11.12 -9.48 0.77
CA LYS A 87 -10.89 -9.71 2.21
C LYS A 87 -11.44 -8.60 3.09
N LEU A 88 -11.41 -7.37 2.61
CA LEU A 88 -11.91 -6.19 3.32
C LEU A 88 -13.31 -5.78 2.84
N ALA A 89 -14.02 -6.68 2.17
CA ALA A 89 -15.40 -6.45 1.75
C ALA A 89 -16.26 -6.04 2.96
N GLY A 90 -17.01 -4.95 2.80
CA GLY A 90 -17.83 -4.36 3.87
C GLY A 90 -17.14 -3.25 4.68
N ARG A 91 -15.82 -3.04 4.52
CA ARG A 91 -15.12 -1.87 5.09
C ARG A 91 -15.31 -0.65 4.21
N GLY A 92 -16.40 0.08 4.43
CA GLY A 92 -16.75 1.27 3.65
C GLY A 92 -15.80 2.47 3.80
N ASN A 93 -14.83 2.41 4.71
CA ASN A 93 -13.81 3.44 4.90
C ASN A 93 -12.50 3.19 4.15
N VAL A 94 -12.44 2.16 3.30
CA VAL A 94 -11.24 1.82 2.51
C VAL A 94 -11.51 2.03 1.03
N GLU A 95 -10.66 2.83 0.39
CA GLU A 95 -10.60 3.01 -1.06
C GLU A 95 -9.35 2.32 -1.58
N PHE A 96 -9.51 1.44 -2.56
CA PHE A 96 -8.40 0.74 -3.20
C PHE A 96 -8.08 1.37 -4.55
N LEU A 97 -6.80 1.68 -4.79
CA LEU A 97 -6.30 2.27 -6.02
C LEU A 97 -5.24 1.38 -6.66
N GLU A 98 -5.56 0.83 -7.81
CA GLU A 98 -4.68 0.02 -8.63
C GLU A 98 -3.77 0.93 -9.45
N GLY A 99 -2.45 0.72 -9.37
CA GLY A 99 -1.52 1.39 -10.26
C GLY A 99 -0.25 1.87 -9.58
N ASP A 100 0.55 2.59 -10.36
CA ASP A 100 1.84 3.12 -9.93
C ASP A 100 1.66 4.26 -8.92
N MET A 101 2.29 4.11 -7.75
CA MET A 101 2.25 5.12 -6.70
C MET A 101 2.81 6.48 -7.15
N THR A 102 3.69 6.54 -8.16
CA THR A 102 4.22 7.82 -8.67
C THR A 102 3.22 8.57 -9.55
N GLY A 103 2.12 7.91 -9.98
CA GLY A 103 1.06 8.53 -10.76
C GLY A 103 -0.10 9.08 -9.93
N LEU A 104 -0.06 8.89 -8.61
CA LEU A 104 -1.13 9.34 -7.71
C LEU A 104 -1.14 10.86 -7.58
N GLN A 105 -2.35 11.42 -7.50
CA GLN A 105 -2.57 12.86 -7.35
C GLN A 105 -3.57 13.11 -6.23
N PHE A 106 -3.17 13.92 -5.26
CA PHE A 106 -3.99 14.31 -4.13
C PHE A 106 -3.77 15.78 -3.80
N GLU A 107 -4.79 16.42 -3.23
CA GLU A 107 -4.65 17.77 -2.68
C GLU A 107 -3.69 17.78 -1.50
N GLU A 108 -2.96 18.88 -1.32
CA GLU A 108 -2.06 19.05 -0.18
C GLU A 108 -2.83 18.97 1.15
N GLY A 109 -2.24 18.33 2.16
CA GLY A 109 -2.89 18.14 3.45
C GLY A 109 -4.05 17.13 3.46
N SER A 110 -4.24 16.34 2.39
CA SER A 110 -5.32 15.33 2.33
C SER A 110 -5.18 14.19 3.35
N PHE A 111 -3.96 13.91 3.81
CA PHE A 111 -3.65 12.80 4.69
C PHE A 111 -2.92 13.26 5.95
N ASP A 112 -3.31 12.66 7.07
CA ASP A 112 -2.67 12.87 8.37
C ASP A 112 -1.43 11.98 8.52
N ALA A 113 -1.37 10.86 7.77
CA ALA A 113 -0.18 10.03 7.68
C ALA A 113 -0.09 9.25 6.37
N ILE A 114 1.13 8.84 6.04
CA ILE A 114 1.45 8.06 4.84
C ILE A 114 2.34 6.89 5.25
N MET A 115 1.95 5.67 4.84
CA MET A 115 2.66 4.43 5.16
C MET A 115 3.12 3.73 3.89
N ALA A 116 4.41 3.41 3.81
CA ALA A 116 5.00 2.74 2.64
C ALA A 116 5.98 1.65 3.09
N LEU A 117 5.45 0.53 3.55
CA LEU A 117 6.25 -0.56 4.11
C LEU A 117 6.56 -1.61 3.05
N HIS A 118 7.85 -1.82 2.79
CA HIS A 118 8.38 -2.77 1.81
C HIS A 118 7.93 -2.52 0.35
N SER A 119 7.68 -1.26 -0.01
CA SER A 119 7.14 -0.91 -1.33
C SER A 119 8.06 0.03 -2.12
N ILE A 120 8.58 1.10 -1.50
CA ILE A 120 9.38 2.15 -2.18
C ILE A 120 10.59 1.58 -2.95
N PHE A 121 11.24 0.55 -2.43
CA PHE A 121 12.43 -0.03 -3.07
C PHE A 121 12.15 -0.72 -4.42
N HIS A 122 10.87 -0.95 -4.76
CA HIS A 122 10.47 -1.46 -6.06
C HIS A 122 10.48 -0.39 -7.16
N LEU A 123 10.49 0.90 -6.79
CA LEU A 123 10.64 1.98 -7.75
C LEU A 123 12.07 2.02 -8.29
N PRO A 124 12.26 2.36 -9.58
CA PRO A 124 13.54 2.82 -10.09
C PRO A 124 14.15 3.88 -9.16
N ARG A 125 15.47 3.84 -8.98
CA ARG A 125 16.17 4.68 -7.99
C ARG A 125 15.89 6.16 -8.20
N GLU A 126 15.80 6.56 -9.46
CA GLU A 126 15.52 7.92 -9.93
C GLU A 126 14.09 8.39 -9.62
N GLU A 127 13.15 7.48 -9.43
CA GLU A 127 11.75 7.80 -9.13
C GLU A 127 11.46 7.87 -7.62
N GLN A 128 12.34 7.31 -6.78
CA GLN A 128 12.14 7.34 -5.32
C GLN A 128 12.08 8.78 -4.76
N PRO A 129 12.97 9.71 -5.14
CA PRO A 129 12.85 11.11 -4.70
C PRO A 129 11.59 11.80 -5.23
N VAL A 130 11.17 11.46 -6.45
CA VAL A 130 9.93 12.01 -7.04
C VAL A 130 8.73 11.58 -6.22
N MET A 131 8.62 10.28 -5.91
CA MET A 131 7.55 9.76 -5.06
C MET A 131 7.55 10.43 -3.70
N LEU A 132 8.71 10.57 -3.04
CA LEU A 132 8.81 11.26 -1.75
C LEU A 132 8.33 12.71 -1.84
N GLY A 133 8.64 13.44 -2.92
CA GLY A 133 8.16 14.80 -3.14
C GLY A 133 6.65 14.93 -3.38
N LEU A 134 5.96 13.85 -3.76
CA LEU A 134 4.49 13.83 -3.86
C LEU A 134 3.82 13.82 -2.48
N VAL A 135 4.49 13.20 -1.50
CA VAL A 135 3.92 12.87 -0.18
C VAL A 135 4.53 13.67 0.97
N TYR A 136 5.70 14.26 0.77
CA TYR A 136 6.42 15.08 1.73
C TYR A 136 6.50 16.52 1.17
N LYS A 137 5.59 17.37 1.63
CA LYS A 137 5.55 18.81 1.35
C LYS A 137 5.61 19.58 2.65
#